data_AF-A0A9P6H435-F1
#
_entry.id   AF-A0A9P6H435-F1
#
_cell.length_a   1.000
_cell.length_b   1.000
_cell.length_c   1.000
_cell.angle_alpha   90.00
_cell.angle_beta   90.00
_cell.angle_gamma   90.00
#
_symmetry.space_group_name_H-M   'P 1'
#
loop_
_entity.id
_entity.type
_entity.pdbx_description
1 polymer ?
#
loop_
_entity_poly.entity_id
_entity_poly.type
_entity_poly.pdbx_seq_one_letter_code
_entity_poly.pdbx_strand_id
1 'polypeptide(L)'
;MPPPSNHEAFHLSLLPNIYFVKELPAFTERRLSDTTLSLPNGQAFFSITRTPEECSVVGEMTDDPHFQSLSEGFRLWRCTKIAGPLEFGKPPPPAAVWDMLPYFE
;
A
#
# COMPACT_ATOMS: atom_id res chain seq x y z
N MET A 1 -6.50 5.65 26.07
CA MET A 1 -5.65 4.45 25.91
C MET A 1 -6.02 3.81 24.59
N PRO A 2 -5.06 3.51 23.70
CA PRO A 2 -5.37 2.68 22.55
C PRO A 2 -5.78 1.29 23.05
N PRO A 3 -6.78 0.63 22.44
CA PRO A 3 -7.14 -0.71 22.83
C PRO A 3 -5.95 -1.68 22.69
N PRO A 4 -6.01 -2.84 23.35
CA PRO A 4 -5.04 -3.90 23.14
C PRO A 4 -5.09 -4.38 21.68
N SER A 5 -3.94 -4.42 21.00
CA SER A 5 -3.80 -4.86 19.60
C SER A 5 -4.15 -6.34 19.35
N ASN A 6 -4.45 -7.08 20.42
CA ASN A 6 -4.82 -8.49 20.45
C ASN A 6 -6.34 -8.73 20.64
N HIS A 7 -7.19 -7.74 20.34
CA HIS A 7 -8.64 -7.92 20.34
C HIS A 7 -9.08 -8.86 19.21
N GLU A 8 -9.93 -9.86 19.51
CA GLU A 8 -10.42 -10.91 18.57
C GLU A 8 -11.12 -10.41 17.30
N ALA A 9 -11.37 -9.11 17.19
CA ALA A 9 -12.17 -8.56 16.11
C ALA A 9 -11.41 -8.52 14.77
N PHE A 10 -10.06 -8.41 14.78
CA PHE A 10 -9.26 -8.36 13.55
C PHE A 10 -7.87 -8.97 13.76
N HIS A 11 -7.56 -10.02 13.01
CA HIS A 11 -6.21 -10.59 12.95
C HIS A 11 -5.31 -9.69 12.12
N LEU A 12 -4.70 -8.68 12.74
CA LEU A 12 -3.74 -7.79 12.08
C LEU A 12 -2.37 -8.46 11.96
N SER A 13 -1.79 -8.42 10.77
CA SER A 13 -0.42 -8.88 10.51
C SER A 13 0.37 -7.80 9.79
N LEU A 14 1.51 -7.40 10.35
CA LEU A 14 2.45 -6.51 9.67
C LEU A 14 3.16 -7.30 8.56
N LEU A 15 3.11 -6.80 7.32
CA LEU A 15 3.81 -7.41 6.20
C LEU A 15 5.33 -7.16 6.32
N PRO A 16 6.16 -8.13 5.91
CA PRO A 16 7.61 -8.05 6.12
C PRO A 16 8.30 -7.03 5.20
N ASN A 17 7.69 -6.69 4.07
CA ASN A 17 8.31 -5.87 3.03
C ASN A 17 8.16 -4.37 3.30
N ILE A 18 9.01 -3.56 2.67
CA ILE A 18 8.85 -2.11 2.57
C ILE A 18 8.05 -1.83 1.30
N TYR A 19 7.10 -0.92 1.41
CA TYR A 19 6.23 -0.51 0.32
C TYR A 19 6.58 0.92 -0.08
N PHE A 20 6.31 1.29 -1.33
CA PHE A 20 6.42 2.66 -1.81
C PHE A 20 5.05 3.17 -2.26
N VAL A 21 4.84 4.47 -2.17
CA VAL A 21 3.76 5.20 -2.80
C VAL A 21 4.38 6.25 -3.72
N LYS A 22 4.01 6.23 -5.00
CA LYS A 22 4.37 7.25 -5.98
C LYS A 22 3.11 7.91 -6.51
N GLU A 23 3.05 9.22 -6.37
CA GLU A 23 2.00 10.05 -6.98
C GLU A 23 2.46 10.48 -8.37
N LEU A 24 1.60 10.30 -9.36
CA LEU A 24 1.82 10.70 -10.74
C LEU A 24 0.83 11.81 -11.09
N PRO A 25 1.24 12.83 -11.86
CA PRO A 25 0.34 13.86 -12.36
C PRO A 25 -0.87 13.25 -13.10
N ALA A 26 -2.06 13.85 -12.91
CA ALA A 26 -3.21 13.50 -13.73
C ALA A 26 -2.88 13.65 -15.22
N PHE A 27 -3.31 12.67 -16.02
CA PHE A 27 -3.09 12.62 -17.48
C PHE A 27 -1.63 12.40 -17.94
N THR A 28 -1.09 11.22 -17.66
CA THR A 28 0.00 10.69 -18.51
C THR A 28 -0.21 9.21 -18.81
N GLU A 29 -1.14 8.90 -19.73
CA GLU A 29 -1.36 7.54 -20.25
C GLU A 29 -0.06 6.87 -20.73
N ARG A 30 0.91 7.69 -21.16
CA ARG A 30 2.19 7.26 -21.69
C ARG A 30 3.23 6.84 -20.65
N ARG A 31 3.01 7.08 -19.33
CA ARG A 31 4.01 6.76 -18.29
C ARG A 31 3.72 5.50 -17.48
N LEU A 32 2.49 4.99 -17.52
CA LEU A 32 2.15 3.78 -16.78
C LEU A 32 2.78 2.54 -17.43
N SER A 33 2.94 2.49 -18.75
CA SER A 33 3.57 1.36 -19.45
C SER A 33 4.97 1.04 -18.94
N ASP A 34 5.75 2.08 -18.59
CA ASP A 34 7.16 1.92 -18.24
C ASP A 34 7.34 1.44 -16.78
N THR A 35 6.35 1.71 -15.92
CA THR A 35 6.38 1.40 -14.49
C THR A 35 5.54 0.19 -14.10
N THR A 36 4.48 -0.14 -14.84
CA THR A 36 3.55 -1.24 -14.51
C THR A 36 3.93 -2.58 -15.15
N LEU A 37 4.68 -2.59 -16.25
CA LEU A 37 5.04 -3.81 -16.99
C LEU A 37 6.41 -4.39 -16.63
N SER A 38 7.21 -3.65 -15.86
CA SER A 38 8.57 -4.06 -15.45
C SER A 38 8.61 -4.57 -14.01
N LEU A 39 7.46 -4.76 -13.36
CA LEU A 39 7.42 -5.31 -12.00
C LEU A 39 7.97 -6.74 -12.07
N PRO A 40 9.03 -7.06 -11.31
CA PRO A 40 9.62 -8.38 -11.37
C PRO A 40 8.56 -9.44 -11.05
N ASN A 41 8.48 -10.46 -11.91
CA ASN A 41 7.62 -11.62 -11.69
C ASN A 41 7.80 -12.12 -10.25
N GLY A 42 6.76 -11.98 -9.41
CA GLY A 42 6.79 -12.45 -8.02
C GLY A 42 6.57 -11.40 -6.93
N GLN A 43 6.35 -10.10 -7.25
CA GLN A 43 5.85 -9.16 -6.24
C GLN A 43 4.43 -9.54 -5.79
N ALA A 44 4.22 -9.63 -4.48
CA ALA A 44 2.98 -10.15 -3.90
C ALA A 44 1.85 -9.11 -3.82
N PHE A 45 2.19 -7.81 -3.82
CA PHE A 45 1.22 -6.72 -3.68
C PHE A 45 1.57 -5.51 -4.56
N PHE A 46 0.59 -5.10 -5.35
CA PHE A 46 0.65 -3.92 -6.20
C PHE A 46 -0.75 -3.29 -6.32
N SER A 47 -0.82 -1.96 -6.28
CA SER A 47 -2.07 -1.21 -6.39
C SER A 47 -1.87 0.02 -7.27
N ILE A 48 -2.82 0.25 -8.18
CA ILE A 48 -2.93 1.49 -8.95
C ILE A 48 -4.29 2.08 -8.64
N THR A 49 -4.30 3.31 -8.15
CA THR A 49 -5.52 4.09 -7.96
C THR A 49 -5.48 5.26 -8.93
N ARG A 50 -6.53 5.38 -9.74
CA ARG A 50 -6.71 6.53 -10.63
C ARG A 50 -7.96 7.29 -10.21
N THR A 51 -7.79 8.58 -9.95
CA THR A 51 -8.88 9.55 -9.78
C THR A 51 -8.82 10.58 -10.91
N PRO A 52 -9.81 11.48 -11.04
CA PRO A 52 -9.71 12.61 -11.96
C PRO A 52 -8.54 13.56 -11.65
N GLU A 53 -8.12 13.63 -10.38
CA GLU A 53 -7.11 14.56 -9.87
C GLU A 53 -5.69 13.97 -9.86
N GLU A 54 -5.54 12.65 -9.72
CA GLU A 54 -4.23 12.00 -9.61
C GLU A 54 -4.21 10.55 -10.12
N CYS A 55 -3.01 10.01 -10.26
CA CYS A 55 -2.78 8.58 -10.34
C CYS A 55 -1.73 8.19 -9.30
N SER A 56 -2.08 7.36 -8.33
CA SER A 56 -1.17 6.85 -7.32
C SER A 56 -0.85 5.38 -7.55
N VAL A 57 0.43 5.04 -7.39
CA VAL A 57 0.96 3.67 -7.52
C VAL A 57 1.54 3.25 -6.18
N VAL A 58 1.14 2.08 -5.70
CA VAL A 58 1.66 1.44 -4.51
C VAL A 58 2.24 0.09 -4.87
N GLY A 59 3.45 -0.21 -4.41
CA GLY A 59 4.08 -1.50 -4.64
C GLY A 59 5.13 -1.84 -3.61
N GLU A 60 5.74 -3.01 -3.76
CA GLU A 60 6.82 -3.47 -2.91
C GLU A 60 8.17 -2.91 -3.40
N MET A 61 9.02 -2.47 -2.47
CA MET A 61 10.38 -2.09 -2.77
C MET A 61 11.18 -3.33 -3.18
N THR A 62 12.04 -3.21 -4.18
CA THR A 62 12.94 -4.28 -4.62
C THR A 62 14.37 -3.82 -4.59
N ASP A 63 15.30 -4.77 -4.46
CA ASP A 63 16.73 -4.50 -4.57
C ASP A 63 17.20 -4.34 -6.02
N ASP A 64 16.27 -4.30 -7.00
CA ASP A 64 16.61 -4.08 -8.40
C ASP A 64 17.21 -2.67 -8.57
N PRO A 65 18.47 -2.55 -9.06
CA PRO A 65 19.14 -1.26 -9.22
C PRO A 65 18.41 -0.29 -10.16
N HIS A 66 17.73 -0.82 -11.19
CA HIS A 66 16.94 -0.01 -12.10
C HIS A 66 15.71 0.57 -11.37
N PHE A 67 15.07 -0.23 -10.53
CA PHE A 67 13.95 0.22 -9.72
C PHE A 67 14.37 1.26 -8.67
N GLN A 68 15.51 1.05 -8.01
CA GLN A 68 16.10 2.01 -7.07
C GLN A 68 16.44 3.34 -7.75
N SER A 69 16.86 3.35 -9.01
CA SER A 69 17.10 4.60 -9.74
C SER A 69 15.82 5.42 -10.00
N LEU A 70 14.65 4.78 -9.95
CA LEU A 70 13.34 5.41 -10.12
C LEU A 70 12.70 5.85 -8.79
N SER A 71 13.39 5.64 -7.67
CA SER A 71 12.87 5.88 -6.31
C SER A 71 12.76 7.35 -5.92
N GLU A 72 13.18 8.27 -6.80
CA GLU A 72 12.98 9.69 -6.59
C GLU A 72 11.48 9.99 -6.48
N GLY A 73 11.11 10.63 -5.36
CA GLY A 73 9.72 10.97 -5.03
C GLY A 73 8.90 9.81 -4.43
N PHE A 74 9.50 8.67 -4.09
CA PHE A 74 8.80 7.61 -3.37
C PHE A 74 8.62 7.98 -1.91
N ARG A 75 7.40 7.79 -1.40
CA ARG A 75 7.12 7.76 0.04
C ARG A 75 7.12 6.31 0.51
N LEU A 76 7.92 5.97 1.53
CA LEU A 76 8.09 4.59 2.00
C LEU A 76 7.14 4.25 3.15
N TRP A 77 6.61 3.02 3.14
CA TRP A 77 5.58 2.58 4.07
C TRP A 77 5.79 1.14 4.54
N ARG A 78 5.24 0.85 5.72
CA ARG A 78 5.00 -0.51 6.22
C ARG A 78 3.52 -0.83 6.04
N CYS A 79 3.19 -2.01 5.53
CA CYS A 79 1.81 -2.41 5.31
C CYS A 79 1.29 -3.31 6.44
N THR A 80 0.12 -2.97 6.99
CA THR A 80 -0.61 -3.85 7.91
C THR A 80 -1.75 -4.51 7.15
N LYS A 81 -1.79 -5.84 7.15
CA LYS A 81 -2.84 -6.65 6.54
C LYS A 81 -3.84 -7.09 7.60
N ILE A 82 -5.13 -6.89 7.31
CA ILE A 82 -6.22 -7.52 8.05
C ILE A 82 -6.40 -8.93 7.46
N ALA A 83 -6.20 -9.96 8.28
CA ALA A 83 -6.33 -11.35 7.86
C ALA A 83 -7.78 -11.86 7.98
N GLY A 84 -8.12 -12.82 7.12
CA GLY A 84 -9.47 -13.36 6.98
C GLY A 84 -10.30 -12.64 5.92
N PRO A 85 -11.37 -13.27 5.41
CA PRO A 85 -12.30 -12.63 4.49
C PRO A 85 -13.05 -11.49 5.19
N LEU A 86 -13.07 -10.32 4.55
CA LEU A 86 -13.96 -9.22 4.93
C LEU A 86 -15.22 -9.34 4.07
N GLU A 87 -16.33 -9.74 4.69
CA GLU A 87 -17.64 -9.86 4.04
C GLU A 87 -18.11 -8.49 3.54
N PHE A 88 -18.38 -8.38 2.23
CA PHE A 88 -18.97 -7.18 1.65
C PHE A 88 -20.37 -6.94 2.26
N GLY A 89 -20.64 -5.72 2.73
CA GLY A 89 -21.94 -5.34 3.31
C GLY A 89 -22.02 -5.40 4.84
N LYS A 90 -20.95 -5.83 5.54
CA LYS A 90 -20.81 -5.59 6.98
C LYS A 90 -20.18 -4.21 7.24
N PRO A 91 -20.48 -3.56 8.38
CA PRO A 91 -19.78 -2.34 8.76
C PRO A 91 -18.27 -2.59 8.80
N PRO A 92 -17.46 -1.60 8.38
CA PRO A 92 -16.01 -1.73 8.38
C PRO A 92 -15.48 -2.00 9.80
N PRO A 93 -14.21 -2.42 9.93
CA PRO A 93 -13.57 -2.51 11.23
C PRO A 93 -13.82 -1.25 12.06
N PRO A 94 -14.08 -1.37 13.37
CA PRO A 94 -14.34 -0.23 14.24
C PRO A 94 -13.27 0.85 14.06
N ALA A 95 -13.66 2.12 14.21
CA ALA A 95 -12.74 3.27 14.16
C ALA A 95 -11.46 3.04 14.99
N ALA A 96 -11.60 2.37 16.13
CA ALA A 96 -10.51 1.99 17.02
C ALA A 96 -9.38 1.18 16.36
N VAL A 97 -9.65 0.42 15.28
CA VAL A 97 -8.60 -0.28 14.52
C VAL A 97 -7.72 0.72 13.77
N TRP A 98 -8.31 1.76 13.20
CA TRP A 98 -7.60 2.84 12.52
C TRP A 98 -6.85 3.73 13.53
N ASP A 99 -7.43 3.96 14.71
CA ASP A 99 -6.79 4.71 15.81
C ASP A 99 -5.61 3.96 16.47
N MET A 100 -5.51 2.64 16.26
CA MET A 100 -4.43 1.80 16.76
C MET A 100 -3.26 1.66 15.78
N LEU A 101 -3.43 2.08 14.52
CA LEU A 101 -2.31 2.13 13.58
C LEU A 101 -1.41 3.29 13.99
N PRO A 102 -0.09 3.09 14.10
CA PRO A 102 0.81 4.21 14.37
C PRO A 102 0.62 5.25 13.27
N TYR A 103 0.38 6.51 13.65
CA TYR A 103 0.58 7.64 12.76
C TYR A 103 2.08 7.65 12.42
N PHE A 104 2.44 7.11 11.26
CA PHE A 104 3.77 7.31 10.71
C PHE A 104 3.72 8.65 9.98
N GLU A 105 4.35 9.66 10.59
CA GLU A 105 4.65 10.97 9.97
C GLU A 105 5.72 10.85 8.87
#